data_AF-A0A7S3M3K5-F1
#
_entry.id   AF-A0A7S3M3K5-F1
#
_cell.length_a   1.000
_cell.length_b   1.000
_cell.length_c   1.000
_cell.angle_alpha   90.00
_cell.angle_beta   90.00
_cell.angle_gamma   90.00
#
_symmetry.space_group_name_H-M   'P 1'
#
loop_
_entity.id
_entity.type
_entity.pdbx_description
1 polymer ?
#
loop_
_entity_poly.entity_id
_entity_poly.type
_entity_poly.pdbx_seq_one_letter_code
_entity_poly.pdbx_strand_id
1 'polypeptide(L)'
;GDGAICRTLPFAFYDQFALLALGTKTGSSSVAGVHCDLWYAASTTKEGQNITASACVAADGVPREFNMTTGMAYKAVSEIKYTFSNPRIGALSDDVFAPSEVCASKYPMPACEGGSKQALTLYRVHGKAEPYSLVNKNAGDALG
;
A
#
# COMPACT_ATOMS: atom_id res chain seq x y z
N GLY A 1 -1.17 -18.53 -11.49
CA GLY A 1 -0.69 -17.80 -10.30
C GLY A 1 -0.48 -18.82 -9.23
N ASP A 2 0.72 -18.88 -8.66
CA ASP A 2 1.12 -19.94 -7.76
C ASP A 2 0.39 -19.78 -6.42
N GLY A 3 -0.86 -20.24 -6.38
CA GLY A 3 -1.69 -20.31 -5.18
C GLY A 3 -1.18 -21.30 -4.15
N ALA A 4 0.13 -21.56 -4.10
CA ALA A 4 0.78 -22.52 -3.20
C ALA A 4 1.29 -21.84 -1.93
N ILE A 5 1.45 -20.52 -1.91
CA ILE A 5 2.08 -19.79 -0.79
C ILE A 5 1.26 -18.55 -0.44
N CYS A 6 0.92 -18.42 0.86
CA CYS A 6 0.42 -17.17 1.41
C CYS A 6 1.57 -16.31 1.95
N ARG A 7 1.60 -15.03 1.58
CA ARG A 7 2.50 -14.04 2.17
C ARG A 7 1.68 -12.87 2.69
N THR A 8 1.81 -12.57 3.98
CA THR A 8 1.28 -11.35 4.56
C THR A 8 2.29 -10.21 4.38
N LEU A 9 1.79 -9.00 4.18
CA LEU A 9 2.63 -7.81 4.26
C LEU A 9 2.80 -7.45 5.74
N PRO A 10 4.02 -7.13 6.21
CA PRO A 10 4.28 -6.83 7.62
C PRO A 10 3.86 -5.39 8.01
N PHE A 11 2.98 -4.77 7.24
CA PHE A 11 2.51 -3.41 7.45
C PHE A 11 1.05 -3.30 7.07
N ALA A 12 0.32 -2.46 7.82
CA ALA A 12 -1.06 -2.15 7.52
C ALA A 12 -1.19 -1.54 6.11
N PHE A 13 -2.31 -1.84 5.46
CA PHE A 13 -2.66 -1.17 4.20
C PHE A 13 -2.70 0.35 4.42
N TYR A 14 -2.06 1.07 3.51
CA TYR A 14 -2.17 2.52 3.42
C TYR A 14 -2.61 2.86 2.00
N ASP A 15 -3.55 3.80 1.89
CA ASP A 15 -4.01 4.27 0.61
C ASP A 15 -2.97 5.24 0.01
N GLN A 16 -2.31 4.80 -1.07
CA GLN A 16 -1.31 5.59 -1.79
C GLN A 16 -1.90 6.84 -2.45
N PHE A 17 -3.21 6.84 -2.73
CA PHE A 17 -3.90 7.97 -3.35
C PHE A 17 -4.36 9.02 -2.34
N ALA A 18 -4.34 8.72 -1.04
CA ALA A 18 -4.85 9.60 0.01
C ALA A 18 -4.19 10.99 0.01
N LEU A 19 -2.92 11.09 -0.39
CA LEU A 19 -2.22 12.38 -0.48
C LEU A 19 -2.89 13.34 -1.48
N LEU A 20 -3.52 12.82 -2.54
CA LEU A 20 -4.22 13.64 -3.53
C LEU A 20 -5.51 14.29 -3.00
N ALA A 21 -6.04 13.83 -1.87
CA ALA A 21 -7.14 14.52 -1.20
C ALA A 21 -6.74 15.93 -0.72
N LEU A 22 -5.44 16.17 -0.53
CA LEU A 22 -4.86 17.49 -0.23
C LEU A 22 -4.38 18.23 -1.50
N GLY A 23 -4.58 17.63 -2.67
CA GLY A 23 -4.04 18.13 -3.93
C GLY A 23 -4.78 19.35 -4.43
N THR A 24 -4.08 20.12 -5.28
CA THR A 24 -4.66 21.23 -6.03
C THR A 24 -4.59 20.92 -7.52
N LYS A 25 -5.61 21.37 -8.26
CA LYS A 25 -5.60 21.31 -9.72
C LYS A 25 -4.51 22.26 -10.24
N THR A 26 -3.52 21.73 -10.93
CA THR A 26 -2.39 22.48 -11.51
C THR A 26 -2.50 22.67 -13.02
N GLY A 27 -3.38 21.92 -13.67
CA GLY A 27 -3.59 22.04 -15.11
C GLY A 27 -4.53 20.97 -15.65
N SER A 28 -4.39 20.69 -16.94
CA SER A 28 -5.12 19.63 -17.64
C SER A 28 -4.22 18.97 -18.68
N SER A 29 -4.51 17.71 -19.00
CA SER A 29 -3.77 16.90 -19.96
C SER A 29 -4.70 15.91 -20.67
N SER A 30 -4.13 14.96 -21.39
CA SER A 30 -4.85 13.84 -21.98
C SER A 30 -3.99 12.57 -21.90
N VAL A 31 -4.57 11.49 -21.37
CA VAL A 31 -3.92 10.17 -21.30
C VAL A 31 -4.72 9.21 -22.16
N ALA A 32 -4.06 8.55 -23.12
CA ALA A 32 -4.71 7.62 -24.07
C ALA A 32 -5.96 8.20 -24.76
N GLY A 33 -5.93 9.51 -25.07
CA GLY A 33 -7.05 10.23 -25.71
C GLY A 33 -8.17 10.66 -24.76
N VAL A 34 -8.07 10.38 -23.46
CA VAL A 34 -9.03 10.82 -22.45
C VAL A 34 -8.52 12.10 -21.78
N HIS A 35 -9.29 13.17 -21.91
CA HIS A 35 -9.01 14.42 -21.22
C HIS A 35 -9.12 14.25 -19.69
N CYS A 36 -8.16 14.83 -18.96
CA CYS A 36 -8.12 14.78 -17.51
C CYS A 36 -7.50 16.03 -16.91
N ASP A 37 -7.87 16.31 -15.67
CA ASP A 37 -7.28 17.39 -14.87
C ASP A 37 -6.06 16.89 -14.11
N LEU A 38 -5.00 17.68 -14.13
CA LEU A 38 -3.78 17.39 -13.40
C LEU A 38 -3.92 17.89 -11.96
N TRP A 39 -3.79 16.97 -11.02
CA TRP A 39 -3.77 17.24 -9.59
C TRP A 39 -2.37 17.00 -9.05
N TYR A 40 -1.93 17.85 -8.13
CA TYR A 40 -0.63 17.74 -7.48
C TYR A 40 -0.77 17.99 -5.99
N ALA A 41 -0.09 17.18 -5.20
CA ALA A 41 0.01 17.29 -3.76
C ALA A 41 1.46 17.10 -3.34
N ALA A 42 1.87 17.81 -2.29
CA ALA A 42 3.15 17.62 -1.64
C ALA A 42 2.97 17.70 -0.12
N SER A 43 3.70 16.85 0.60
CA SER A 43 3.74 16.85 2.06
C SER A 43 5.16 16.54 2.52
N THR A 44 5.52 17.06 3.68
CA THR A 44 6.78 16.74 4.33
C THR A 44 6.49 15.88 5.55
N THR A 45 7.13 14.72 5.65
CA THR A 45 7.00 13.84 6.82
C THR A 45 7.60 14.50 8.06
N LYS A 46 7.33 13.94 9.24
CA LYS A 46 7.92 14.44 10.50
C LYS A 46 9.45 14.35 10.50
N GLU A 47 9.98 13.42 9.71
CA GLU A 47 11.41 13.16 9.51
C GLU A 47 12.02 14.07 8.43
N GLY A 48 11.26 15.03 7.87
CA GLY A 48 11.74 15.99 6.89
C GLY A 48 11.78 15.47 5.45
N GLN A 49 11.17 14.32 5.17
CA GLN A 49 11.17 13.73 3.82
C GLN A 49 10.02 14.32 3.00
N ASN A 50 10.29 14.72 1.77
CA ASN A 50 9.26 15.26 0.88
C ASN A 50 8.61 14.14 0.09
N ILE A 51 7.31 13.98 0.29
CA ILE A 51 6.45 13.10 -0.49
C ILE A 51 5.63 13.97 -1.42
N THR A 52 5.70 13.69 -2.73
CA THR A 52 4.87 14.33 -3.74
C THR A 52 4.03 13.30 -4.43
N ALA A 53 2.81 13.67 -4.80
CA ALA A 53 1.92 12.87 -5.62
C ALA A 53 1.31 13.73 -6.72
N SER A 54 1.15 13.16 -7.90
CA SER A 54 0.38 13.77 -8.98
C SER A 54 -0.51 12.73 -9.65
N ALA A 55 -1.65 13.17 -10.16
CA ALA A 55 -2.54 12.33 -10.95
C ALA A 55 -3.21 13.10 -12.06
N CYS A 56 -3.50 12.41 -13.17
CA CYS A 56 -4.41 12.90 -14.19
C CYS A 56 -5.78 12.26 -13.96
N VAL A 57 -6.72 13.03 -13.41
CA VAL A 57 -8.06 12.54 -13.03
C VAL A 57 -9.07 12.95 -14.10
N ALA A 58 -9.73 11.96 -14.70
CA ALA A 58 -10.74 12.21 -15.72
C ALA A 58 -12.04 12.74 -15.10
N ALA A 59 -12.98 13.20 -15.94
CA ALA A 59 -14.26 13.75 -15.48
C ALA A 59 -15.14 12.76 -14.70
N ASP A 60 -14.87 11.46 -14.81
CA ASP A 60 -15.51 10.39 -14.05
C ASP A 60 -14.93 10.22 -12.63
N GLY A 61 -13.96 11.06 -12.25
CA GLY A 61 -13.26 10.99 -10.96
C GLY A 61 -12.21 9.89 -10.88
N VAL A 62 -11.92 9.17 -11.97
CA VAL A 62 -10.97 8.05 -11.96
C VAL A 62 -9.61 8.48 -12.50
N PRO A 63 -8.51 8.18 -11.79
CA PRO A 63 -7.15 8.43 -12.29
C PRO A 63 -6.87 7.65 -13.58
N ARG A 64 -6.21 8.29 -14.55
CA ARG A 64 -5.63 7.65 -15.75
C ARG A 64 -4.13 7.43 -15.59
N GLU A 65 -3.47 8.35 -14.91
CA GLU A 65 -2.08 8.22 -14.47
C GLU A 65 -1.95 8.68 -13.03
N PHE A 66 -1.02 8.07 -12.31
CA PHE A 66 -0.60 8.47 -10.97
C PHE A 66 0.92 8.37 -10.86
N ASN A 67 1.55 9.38 -10.27
CA ASN A 67 2.96 9.36 -9.91
C ASN A 67 3.11 9.77 -8.44
N MET A 68 3.95 9.05 -7.70
CA MET A 68 4.33 9.42 -6.34
C MET A 68 5.83 9.30 -6.14
N THR A 69 6.44 10.34 -5.60
CA THR A 69 7.87 10.39 -5.28
C THR A 69 8.03 10.64 -3.79
N THR A 70 8.85 9.84 -3.11
CA THR A 70 8.99 9.90 -1.64
C THR A 70 10.26 10.61 -1.17
N GLY A 71 11.16 10.97 -2.10
CA GLY A 71 12.45 11.59 -1.78
C GLY A 71 13.38 10.71 -0.94
N MET A 72 13.02 9.46 -0.67
CA MET A 72 13.79 8.51 0.11
C MET A 72 14.87 7.87 -0.77
N ALA A 73 16.11 8.35 -0.64
CA ALA A 73 17.27 7.67 -1.22
C ALA A 73 17.72 6.56 -0.27
N TYR A 74 17.66 5.31 -0.75
CA TYR A 74 18.31 4.07 -0.29
C TYR A 74 17.31 2.93 -0.06
N LYS A 75 17.28 1.94 -0.98
CA LYS A 75 16.51 0.67 -0.94
C LYS A 75 14.97 0.75 -0.82
N ALA A 76 14.38 1.93 -0.61
CA ALA A 76 12.95 2.18 -0.71
C ALA A 76 12.57 2.64 -2.12
N VAL A 77 11.34 2.37 -2.54
CA VAL A 77 10.82 2.83 -3.84
C VAL A 77 10.73 4.36 -3.80
N SER A 78 11.67 5.03 -4.47
CA SER A 78 11.76 6.49 -4.51
C SER A 78 10.70 7.12 -5.41
N GLU A 79 10.19 6.35 -6.38
CA GLU A 79 9.20 6.78 -7.37
C GLU A 79 8.28 5.61 -7.74
N ILE A 80 6.96 5.83 -7.74
CA ILE A 80 5.93 4.88 -8.15
C ILE A 80 5.11 5.53 -9.26
N LYS A 81 4.95 4.82 -10.39
CA LYS A 81 4.11 5.26 -11.52
C LYS A 81 3.07 4.21 -11.85
N TYR A 82 1.82 4.62 -11.94
CA TYR A 82 0.72 3.80 -12.42
C TYR A 82 0.09 4.44 -13.65
N THR A 83 -0.27 3.60 -14.60
CA THR A 83 -1.17 3.95 -15.72
C THR A 83 -2.36 3.01 -15.65
N PHE A 84 -3.56 3.58 -15.58
CA PHE A 84 -4.80 2.82 -15.45
C PHE A 84 -5.44 2.69 -16.82
N SER A 85 -5.77 1.47 -17.20
CA SER A 85 -6.49 1.18 -18.44
C SER A 85 -7.74 0.35 -18.14
N ASN A 86 -8.83 0.64 -18.86
CA ASN A 86 -10.12 -0.03 -18.73
C ASN A 86 -10.66 -0.13 -17.28
N PRO A 87 -10.68 0.96 -16.50
CA PRO A 87 -11.20 0.91 -15.14
C PRO A 87 -12.68 0.56 -15.14
N ARG A 88 -13.09 -0.30 -14.20
CA ARG A 88 -14.50 -0.60 -13.93
C ARG A 88 -14.90 0.09 -12.65
N ILE A 89 -15.86 1.00 -12.74
CA ILE A 89 -16.36 1.76 -11.59
C ILE A 89 -17.57 1.02 -11.03
N GLY A 90 -17.57 0.77 -9.73
CA GLY A 90 -18.69 0.15 -9.04
C GLY A 90 -18.27 -0.58 -7.76
N ALA A 91 -19.26 -1.07 -7.03
CA ALA A 91 -19.01 -1.94 -5.89
C ALA A 91 -18.38 -3.25 -6.37
N LEU A 92 -17.35 -3.71 -5.65
CA LEU A 92 -16.81 -5.05 -5.80
C LEU A 92 -17.54 -5.98 -4.84
N SER A 93 -17.66 -7.26 -5.18
CA SER A 93 -18.17 -8.26 -4.24
C SER A 93 -17.18 -8.48 -3.11
N ASP A 94 -17.70 -8.73 -1.91
CA ASP A 94 -16.87 -9.00 -0.72
C ASP A 94 -15.89 -10.17 -0.93
N ASP A 95 -16.26 -11.13 -1.78
CA ASP A 95 -15.43 -12.28 -2.16
C ASP A 95 -14.08 -11.89 -2.77
N VAL A 96 -13.94 -10.69 -3.37
CA VAL A 96 -12.66 -10.21 -3.91
C VAL A 96 -11.67 -9.89 -2.79
N PHE A 97 -12.18 -9.55 -1.60
CA PHE A 97 -11.39 -9.28 -0.40
C PHE A 97 -11.24 -10.51 0.50
N ALA A 98 -11.92 -11.61 0.19
CA ALA A 98 -11.78 -12.85 0.93
C ALA A 98 -10.35 -13.41 0.75
N PRO A 99 -9.71 -13.90 1.83
CA PRO A 99 -8.42 -14.57 1.70
C PRO A 99 -8.52 -15.77 0.74
N SER A 100 -7.46 -16.00 -0.04
CA SER A 100 -7.35 -17.25 -0.79
C SER A 100 -7.38 -18.45 0.17
N GLU A 101 -7.81 -19.61 -0.33
CA GLU A 101 -7.89 -20.85 0.47
C GLU A 101 -6.57 -21.15 1.21
N VAL A 102 -5.43 -20.93 0.55
CA VAL A 102 -4.11 -21.13 1.15
C VAL A 102 -3.81 -20.13 2.25
N CYS A 103 -4.19 -18.86 2.10
CA CYS A 103 -4.08 -17.90 3.18
C CYS A 103 -5.03 -18.20 4.35
N ALA A 104 -6.24 -18.69 4.08
CA ALA A 104 -7.20 -19.00 5.12
C ALA A 104 -6.84 -20.28 5.92
N SER A 105 -6.27 -21.29 5.26
CA SER A 105 -6.08 -22.63 5.86
C SER A 105 -4.63 -22.99 6.21
N LYS A 106 -3.64 -22.40 5.53
CA LYS A 106 -2.22 -22.78 5.68
C LYS A 106 -1.34 -21.69 6.27
N TYR A 107 -1.87 -20.49 6.50
CA TYR A 107 -1.11 -19.43 7.16
C TYR A 107 -1.17 -19.60 8.69
N PRO A 108 -0.04 -19.44 9.42
CA PRO A 108 1.31 -19.21 8.91
C PRO A 108 1.89 -20.43 8.20
N MET A 109 2.58 -20.20 7.07
CA MET A 109 3.13 -21.28 6.25
C MET A 109 4.15 -22.11 7.03
N PRO A 110 4.23 -23.44 6.81
CA PRO A 110 5.28 -24.27 7.39
C PRO A 110 6.66 -23.79 6.93
N ALA A 111 7.69 -24.07 7.75
CA ALA A 111 9.08 -23.83 7.35
C ALA A 111 9.41 -24.62 6.07
N CYS A 112 10.28 -24.08 5.23
CA CYS A 112 10.79 -24.79 4.05
C CYS A 112 11.45 -26.12 4.47
N GLU A 113 11.44 -27.11 3.58
CA GLU A 113 12.15 -28.37 3.79
C GLU A 113 13.64 -28.11 4.07
N GLY A 114 14.16 -28.64 5.19
CA GLY A 114 15.52 -28.35 5.66
C GLY A 114 15.69 -27.02 6.41
N GLY A 115 14.63 -26.21 6.53
CA GLY A 115 14.62 -24.99 7.33
C GLY A 115 14.50 -25.27 8.83
N SER A 116 15.17 -24.47 9.65
CA SER A 116 15.06 -24.52 11.11
C SER A 116 14.15 -23.41 11.63
N LYS A 117 13.42 -23.68 12.71
CA LYS A 117 12.75 -22.63 13.48
C LYS A 117 13.80 -21.94 14.35
N GLN A 118 13.94 -20.63 14.20
CA GLN A 118 14.78 -19.83 15.09
C GLN A 118 13.87 -19.03 16.04
N ALA A 119 14.07 -19.20 17.34
CA ALA A 119 13.46 -18.32 18.33
C ALA A 119 14.24 -17.00 18.33
N LEU A 120 13.55 -15.91 18.00
CA LEU A 120 14.11 -14.56 18.05
C LEU A 120 13.43 -13.81 19.20
N THR A 121 14.23 -13.24 20.10
CA THR A 121 13.72 -12.30 21.10
C THR A 121 13.47 -10.98 20.39
N LEU A 122 12.19 -10.69 20.12
CA LEU A 122 11.77 -9.43 19.54
C LEU A 122 11.43 -8.46 20.67
N TYR A 123 12.12 -7.30 20.68
CA TYR A 123 11.78 -6.22 21.58
C TYR A 123 10.77 -5.31 20.87
N ARG A 124 9.53 -5.26 21.36
CA ARG A 124 8.53 -4.32 20.83
C ARG A 124 8.92 -2.91 21.24
N VAL A 125 9.26 -2.06 20.27
CA VAL A 125 9.45 -0.63 20.50
C VAL A 125 8.07 0.01 20.60
N HIS A 126 7.65 0.32 21.82
CA HIS A 126 6.34 0.88 22.12
C HIS A 126 6.27 2.35 21.66
N GLY A 127 5.33 2.66 20.76
CA GLY A 127 5.01 4.04 20.39
C GLY A 127 4.04 4.68 21.39
N LYS A 128 4.07 6.01 21.55
CA LYS A 128 3.16 6.75 22.46
C LYS A 128 1.66 6.44 22.30
N ALA A 129 1.23 5.98 21.12
CA ALA A 129 -0.16 5.66 20.81
C ALA A 129 -0.53 4.17 21.00
N GLU A 130 0.45 3.30 21.28
CA GLU A 130 0.16 1.88 21.51
C GLU A 130 -0.30 1.63 22.96
N PRO A 131 -1.26 0.73 23.21
CA PRO A 131 -1.60 0.32 24.57
C PRO A 131 -0.46 -0.51 25.17
N TYR A 132 -0.20 -0.38 26.48
CA TYR A 132 0.71 -1.25 27.24
C TYR A 132 0.08 -2.63 27.46
N SER A 133 -0.11 -3.39 26.38
CA SER A 133 -0.68 -4.73 26.42
C SER A 133 0.18 -5.71 25.66
N LEU A 134 0.46 -6.85 26.29
CA LEU A 134 1.18 -7.99 25.71
C LEU A 134 0.21 -9.00 25.08
N VAL A 135 -1.08 -8.67 24.98
CA VAL A 135 -2.05 -9.53 24.30
C VAL A 135 -1.65 -9.62 22.83
N ASN A 136 -1.36 -10.84 22.40
CA ASN A 136 -1.12 -11.18 21.00
C ASN A 136 -2.32 -10.73 20.17
N LYS A 137 -2.12 -9.81 19.22
CA LYS A 137 -3.20 -9.27 18.40
C LYS A 137 -3.44 -10.08 17.13
N ASN A 138 -2.68 -11.15 16.92
CA ASN A 138 -2.68 -11.94 15.69
C ASN A 138 -2.59 -11.03 14.46
N ALA A 139 -1.70 -10.03 14.50
CA ALA A 139 -1.51 -9.11 13.38
C ALA A 139 -0.70 -9.74 12.23
N GLY A 140 -0.21 -10.98 12.41
CA GLY A 140 0.42 -11.75 11.33
C GLY A 140 1.78 -11.20 10.90
N ASP A 141 2.49 -10.50 11.79
CA ASP A 141 3.81 -9.95 11.54
C ASP A 141 4.77 -10.18 12.72
N ALA A 142 6.02 -9.73 12.56
CA ALA A 142 7.04 -9.72 13.61
C ALA A 142 6.75 -8.72 14.74
N LEU A 143 5.59 -8.05 14.75
CA LEU A 143 5.14 -7.12 15.79
C LEU A 143 4.06 -7.73 16.71
N GLY A 144 3.54 -8.92 16.36
CA GLY A 144 2.65 -9.76 17.20
C GLY A 144 1.16 -9.49 17.01
#